data_AF-A0A5C7VMD5-F1
#
_entry.id   AF-A0A5C7VMD5-F1
#
_cell.length_a   1.000
_cell.length_b   1.000
_cell.length_c   1.000
_cell.angle_alpha   90.00
_cell.angle_beta   90.00
_cell.angle_gamma   90.00
#
_symmetry.space_group_name_H-M   'P 1'
#
loop_
_entity.id
_entity.type
_entity.pdbx_description
1 polymer ?
#
loop_
_entity_poly.entity_id
_entity_poly.type
_entity_poly.pdbx_seq_one_letter_code
_entity_poly.pdbx_strand_id
1 'polypeptide(L)'
;MLNWLKNLARGGPPAPTRETLLNDGLELAMDWGENWLAPIQDRLRQRHPQLNPQQLDELNEACQGAMKFGHATAYELAQAGGAQVAPEAFAARVLAQYPWLSADNAERLQRQSLYFVWKAGGPKPGR
;
A
#
# COMPACT_ATOMS: atom_id res chain seq x y z
N MET A 1 -35.71 28.08 -2.88
CA MET A 1 -35.37 27.18 -1.76
C MET A 1 -35.67 25.75 -2.18
N LEU A 2 -34.69 24.85 -2.00
CA LEU A 2 -34.77 23.38 -2.03
C LEU A 2 -35.12 22.68 -3.37
N ASN A 3 -34.08 22.37 -4.16
CA ASN A 3 -34.08 21.19 -5.04
C ASN A 3 -32.90 20.22 -4.72
N TRP A 4 -32.20 20.42 -3.61
CA TRP A 4 -31.03 19.61 -3.23
C TRP A 4 -31.38 18.34 -2.43
N LEU A 5 -32.58 18.27 -1.86
CA LEU A 5 -33.01 17.11 -1.05
C LEU A 5 -33.61 15.95 -1.87
N LYS A 6 -33.91 16.14 -3.16
CA LYS A 6 -34.47 15.07 -4.01
C LYS A 6 -33.42 14.08 -4.51
N ASN A 7 -32.13 14.41 -4.38
CA ASN A 7 -31.02 13.54 -4.80
C ASN A 7 -30.51 12.59 -3.70
N LEU A 8 -31.01 12.69 -2.47
CA LEU A 8 -30.62 11.79 -1.37
C LEU A 8 -31.43 10.48 -1.34
N ALA A 9 -32.40 10.30 -2.24
CA ALA A 9 -33.28 9.14 -2.29
C ALA A 9 -32.78 8.00 -3.20
N ARG A 10 -31.57 8.08 -3.74
CA ARG A 10 -30.98 7.00 -4.57
C ARG A 10 -29.55 6.76 -4.16
N GLY A 11 -29.38 5.79 -3.25
CA GLY A 11 -28.15 5.03 -2.96
C GLY A 11 -26.86 5.85 -2.89
N GLY A 12 -26.32 6.03 -1.69
CA GLY A 12 -24.92 6.45 -1.55
C GLY A 12 -23.98 5.54 -2.37
N PRO A 13 -22.74 5.99 -2.64
CA PRO A 13 -21.78 5.15 -3.34
C PRO A 13 -21.71 3.77 -2.68
N PRO A 14 -21.58 2.68 -3.47
CA PRO A 14 -21.49 1.34 -2.91
C PRO A 14 -20.36 1.29 -1.88
N ALA A 15 -20.55 0.46 -0.85
CA ALA A 15 -19.50 0.24 0.13
C ALA A 15 -18.19 -0.14 -0.59
N PRO A 16 -17.03 0.38 -0.15
CA PRO A 16 -15.75 0.07 -0.78
C PRO A 16 -15.49 -1.43 -0.75
N THR A 17 -14.90 -1.96 -1.82
CA THR A 17 -14.50 -3.37 -1.86
C THR A 17 -13.32 -3.61 -0.93
N ARG A 18 -13.06 -4.87 -0.57
CA ARG A 18 -11.87 -5.21 0.25
C ARG A 18 -10.57 -4.78 -0.43
N GLU A 19 -10.48 -4.88 -1.75
CA GLU A 19 -9.32 -4.42 -2.52
C GLU A 19 -9.11 -2.92 -2.41
N THR A 20 -10.18 -2.11 -2.48
CA THR A 20 -10.11 -0.67 -2.24
C THR A 20 -9.61 -0.38 -0.83
N LEU A 21 -10.16 -1.04 0.18
CA LEU A 21 -9.76 -0.86 1.58
C LEU A 21 -8.28 -1.22 1.82
N LEU A 22 -7.80 -2.29 1.19
CA LEU A 22 -6.40 -2.72 1.27
C LEU A 22 -5.47 -1.71 0.59
N ASN A 23 -5.85 -1.17 -0.57
CA ASN A 23 -5.03 -0.16 -1.25
C ASN A 23 -4.98 1.16 -0.49
N ASP A 24 -6.12 1.62 0.05
CA ASP A 24 -6.16 2.81 0.91
C ASP A 24 -5.31 2.62 2.18
N GLY A 25 -5.36 1.40 2.76
CA GLY A 25 -4.54 1.05 3.92
C GLY A 25 -3.06 1.00 3.60
N LEU A 26 -2.68 0.47 2.44
CA LEU A 26 -1.29 0.36 2.01
C LEU A 26 -0.70 1.74 1.69
N GLU A 27 -1.47 2.65 1.11
CA GLU A 27 -1.06 4.05 0.94
C GLU A 27 -0.64 4.68 2.27
N LEU A 28 -1.48 4.50 3.31
CA LEU A 28 -1.21 4.99 4.66
C LEU A 28 0.01 4.30 5.29
N ALA A 29 0.18 3.00 5.06
CA ALA A 29 1.34 2.25 5.56
C ALA A 29 2.66 2.71 4.92
N MET A 30 2.60 3.18 3.67
CA MET A 30 3.73 3.73 2.92
C MET A 30 3.97 5.22 3.16
N ASP A 31 3.30 5.85 4.14
CA ASP A 31 3.59 7.25 4.48
C ASP A 31 4.94 7.41 5.17
N TRP A 32 5.56 8.57 4.96
CA TRP A 32 6.91 8.90 5.47
C TRP A 32 6.85 9.58 6.84
N GLY A 33 8.01 9.71 7.49
CA GLY A 33 8.16 10.47 8.73
C GLY A 33 7.64 9.70 9.95
N GLU A 34 6.93 10.39 10.83
CA GLU A 34 6.41 9.83 12.09
C GLU A 34 5.38 8.69 11.87
N ASN A 35 4.82 8.60 10.66
CA ASN A 35 3.83 7.59 10.27
C ASN A 35 4.45 6.33 9.64
N TRP A 36 5.78 6.31 9.47
CA TRP A 36 6.51 5.20 8.89
C TRP A 36 6.36 3.94 9.75
N LEU A 37 5.76 2.87 9.20
CA LEU A 37 5.41 1.63 9.90
C LEU A 37 4.46 1.80 11.11
N ALA A 38 3.87 2.99 11.29
CA ALA A 38 2.88 3.21 12.31
C ALA A 38 1.62 2.38 11.99
N PRO A 39 0.93 1.84 13.02
CA PRO A 39 -0.37 1.20 12.85
C PRO A 39 -1.32 2.09 12.01
N ILE A 40 -1.98 1.50 11.01
CA ILE A 40 -2.84 2.28 10.10
C ILE A 40 -4.26 2.46 10.65
N GLN A 41 -4.64 1.74 11.71
CA GLN A 41 -6.03 1.60 12.17
C GLN A 41 -6.73 2.95 12.40
N ASP A 42 -6.09 3.89 13.11
CA ASP A 42 -6.73 5.18 13.40
C ASP A 42 -6.91 6.04 12.14
N ARG A 43 -5.89 6.06 11.26
CA ARG A 43 -5.94 6.79 9.99
C ARG A 43 -6.94 6.15 9.01
N LEU A 44 -7.01 4.82 9.00
CA LEU A 44 -7.93 4.08 8.15
C LEU A 44 -9.38 4.20 8.65
N ARG A 45 -9.61 4.21 9.97
CA ARG A 45 -10.92 4.48 10.57
C ARG A 45 -11.43 5.89 10.24
N GLN A 46 -10.54 6.88 10.15
CA GLN A 46 -10.93 8.23 9.71
C GLN A 46 -11.42 8.24 8.25
N ARG A 47 -10.81 7.45 7.36
CA ARG A 47 -11.25 7.30 5.95
C ARG A 47 -12.49 6.42 5.82
N HIS A 48 -12.60 5.38 6.64
CA HIS A 48 -13.66 4.37 6.60
C HIS A 48 -14.27 4.13 8.00
N PRO A 49 -15.13 5.05 8.49
CA PRO A 49 -15.67 5.00 9.85
C PRO A 49 -16.53 3.77 10.17
N GLN A 50 -17.01 3.09 9.13
CA GLN A 50 -17.82 1.88 9.22
C GLN A 50 -17.01 0.62 9.58
N LEU A 51 -15.67 0.68 9.54
CA LEU A 51 -14.83 -0.47 9.86
C LEU A 51 -14.78 -0.71 11.37
N ASN A 52 -15.00 -1.97 11.75
CA ASN A 52 -14.83 -2.40 13.14
C ASN A 52 -13.34 -2.66 13.47
N PRO A 53 -12.97 -2.78 14.76
CA PRO A 53 -11.58 -3.01 15.16
C PRO A 53 -10.93 -4.23 14.52
N GLN A 54 -11.63 -5.36 14.41
CA GLN A 54 -11.11 -6.58 13.80
C GLN A 54 -10.78 -6.38 12.32
N GLN A 55 -11.66 -5.71 11.57
CA GLN A 55 -11.41 -5.39 10.16
C GLN A 55 -10.20 -4.47 9.98
N LEU A 56 -10.05 -3.48 10.87
CA LEU A 56 -8.90 -2.58 10.86
C LEU A 56 -7.59 -3.34 11.15
N ASP A 57 -7.61 -4.30 12.06
CA ASP A 57 -6.44 -5.15 12.37
C ASP A 57 -6.07 -6.06 11.20
N GLU A 58 -7.05 -6.73 10.58
CA GLU A 58 -6.82 -7.54 9.38
C GLU A 58 -6.21 -6.73 8.23
N LEU A 59 -6.71 -5.52 7.99
CA LEU A 59 -6.21 -4.63 6.94
C LEU A 59 -4.78 -4.17 7.27
N ASN A 60 -4.51 -3.82 8.53
CA ASN A 60 -3.16 -3.45 8.98
C ASN A 60 -2.19 -4.63 8.80
N GLU A 61 -2.55 -5.83 9.24
CA GLU A 61 -1.71 -7.02 9.09
C GLU A 61 -1.38 -7.30 7.61
N ALA A 62 -2.38 -7.23 6.73
CA ALA A 62 -2.18 -7.41 5.29
C ALA A 62 -1.25 -6.35 4.69
N CYS A 63 -1.42 -5.08 5.06
CA CYS A 63 -0.58 -3.98 4.58
C CYS A 63 0.87 -4.12 5.08
N GLN A 64 1.06 -4.45 6.35
CA GLN A 64 2.39 -4.69 6.93
C GLN A 64 3.06 -5.92 6.31
N GLY A 65 2.29 -6.96 5.97
CA GLY A 65 2.78 -8.12 5.22
C GLY A 65 3.29 -7.73 3.83
N ALA A 66 2.50 -6.97 3.08
CA ALA A 66 2.88 -6.48 1.76
C ALA A 66 4.14 -5.59 1.81
N MET A 67 4.22 -4.69 2.78
CA MET A 67 5.39 -3.84 3.04
C MET A 67 6.66 -4.66 3.28
N LYS A 68 6.61 -5.60 4.24
CA LYS A 68 7.75 -6.46 4.58
C LYS A 68 8.20 -7.29 3.39
N PHE A 69 7.25 -7.89 2.67
CA PHE A 69 7.54 -8.69 1.49
C PHE A 69 8.14 -7.86 0.35
N GLY A 70 7.60 -6.65 0.09
CA GLY A 70 8.15 -5.72 -0.89
C GLY A 70 9.60 -5.34 -0.57
N HIS A 71 9.88 -4.95 0.67
CA HIS A 71 11.24 -4.61 1.10
C HIS A 71 12.22 -5.80 0.97
N ALA A 72 11.81 -6.99 1.40
CA ALA A 72 12.61 -8.21 1.26
C ALA A 72 12.87 -8.53 -0.23
N THR A 73 11.84 -8.43 -1.07
CA THR A 73 11.94 -8.66 -2.51
C THR A 73 12.91 -7.69 -3.17
N ALA A 74 12.84 -6.40 -2.84
CA ALA A 74 13.78 -5.41 -3.37
C ALA A 74 15.23 -5.70 -2.94
N TYR A 75 15.42 -6.10 -1.68
CA TYR A 75 16.75 -6.47 -1.16
C TYR A 75 17.33 -7.68 -1.90
N GLU A 76 16.56 -8.76 -2.04
CA GLU A 76 16.97 -9.97 -2.78
C GLU A 76 17.32 -9.67 -4.23
N LEU A 77 16.47 -8.90 -4.93
CA LEU A 77 16.69 -8.54 -6.32
C LEU A 77 17.94 -7.66 -6.49
N ALA A 78 18.19 -6.74 -5.54
CA ALA A 78 19.40 -5.91 -5.57
C ALA A 78 20.68 -6.74 -5.33
N GLN A 79 20.62 -7.74 -4.44
CA GLN A 79 21.73 -8.65 -4.19
C GLN A 79 22.01 -9.55 -5.41
N ALA A 80 20.98 -10.00 -6.12
CA ALA A 80 21.12 -10.87 -7.29
C ALA A 80 21.48 -10.13 -8.59
N GLY A 81 20.93 -8.92 -8.79
CA GLY A 81 21.06 -8.15 -10.03
C GLY A 81 22.12 -7.05 -10.01
N GLY A 82 22.75 -6.78 -8.86
CA GLY A 82 23.66 -5.65 -8.72
C GLY A 82 22.90 -4.32 -8.79
N ALA A 83 23.42 -3.35 -9.57
CA ALA A 83 23.06 -1.94 -9.42
C ALA A 83 21.62 -1.55 -9.78
N GLN A 84 20.85 -2.42 -10.45
CA GLN A 84 19.51 -2.08 -10.94
C GLN A 84 18.53 -3.24 -10.74
N VAL A 85 17.46 -2.97 -9.98
CA VAL A 85 16.31 -3.86 -9.87
C VAL A 85 15.32 -3.51 -10.98
N ALA A 86 15.04 -4.45 -11.88
CA ALA A 86 14.04 -4.27 -12.93
C ALA A 86 12.63 -4.11 -12.31
N PRO A 87 11.88 -3.04 -12.65
CA PRO A 87 10.50 -2.84 -12.19
C PRO A 87 9.58 -4.04 -12.41
N GLU A 88 9.71 -4.68 -13.56
CA GLU A 88 8.88 -5.82 -13.95
C GLU A 88 9.16 -7.03 -13.07
N ALA A 89 10.42 -7.26 -12.69
CA ALA A 89 10.81 -8.38 -11.83
C ALA A 89 10.29 -8.19 -10.39
N PHE A 90 10.30 -6.96 -9.89
CA PHE A 90 9.72 -6.63 -8.59
C PHE A 90 8.19 -6.80 -8.62
N ALA A 91 7.53 -6.16 -9.58
CA ALA A 91 6.08 -6.19 -9.71
C ALA A 91 5.56 -7.62 -9.88
N ALA A 92 6.21 -8.45 -10.69
CA ALA A 92 5.84 -9.84 -10.89
C ALA A 92 5.81 -10.64 -9.57
N ARG A 93 6.83 -10.49 -8.71
CA ARG A 93 6.89 -11.19 -7.42
C ARG A 93 5.85 -10.67 -6.43
N VAL A 94 5.71 -9.36 -6.33
CA VAL A 94 4.78 -8.73 -5.39
C VAL A 94 3.32 -9.00 -5.77
N LEU A 95 2.96 -8.85 -7.05
CA LEU A 95 1.58 -9.09 -7.52
C LEU A 95 1.20 -10.57 -7.50
N ALA A 96 2.17 -11.48 -7.64
CA ALA A 96 1.92 -12.91 -7.44
C ALA A 96 1.53 -13.25 -5.99
N GLN A 97 2.14 -12.59 -5.02
CA GLN A 97 1.85 -12.81 -3.59
C GLN A 97 0.65 -11.98 -3.09
N TYR A 98 0.46 -10.78 -3.62
CA TYR A 98 -0.57 -9.83 -3.19
C TYR A 98 -1.31 -9.28 -4.42
N PRO A 99 -2.22 -10.07 -5.03
CA PRO A 99 -2.90 -9.70 -6.29
C PRO A 99 -3.87 -8.53 -6.16
N TRP A 100 -4.19 -8.11 -4.95
CA TRP A 100 -5.06 -6.95 -4.67
C TRP A 100 -4.33 -5.61 -4.82
N LEU A 101 -3.00 -5.56 -4.93
CA LEU A 101 -2.27 -4.31 -5.08
C LEU A 101 -2.63 -3.63 -6.40
N SER A 102 -2.97 -2.35 -6.33
CA SER A 102 -3.06 -1.50 -7.51
C SER A 102 -1.67 -1.29 -8.13
N ALA A 103 -1.64 -0.97 -9.43
CA ALA A 103 -0.40 -0.63 -10.13
C ALA A 103 0.32 0.54 -9.43
N ASP A 104 -0.42 1.57 -9.04
CA ASP A 104 0.13 2.76 -8.35
C ASP A 104 0.77 2.39 -7.01
N ASN A 105 0.12 1.55 -6.21
CA ASN A 105 0.67 1.10 -4.94
C ASN A 105 1.85 0.16 -5.10
N ALA A 106 1.83 -0.73 -6.11
CA ALA A 106 2.96 -1.58 -6.42
C ALA A 106 4.21 -0.77 -6.82
N GLU A 107 4.02 0.25 -7.65
CA GLU A 107 5.10 1.17 -8.05
C GLU A 107 5.62 1.98 -6.86
N ARG A 108 4.72 2.55 -6.04
CA ARG A 108 5.11 3.31 -4.83
C ARG A 108 5.87 2.42 -3.85
N LEU A 109 5.40 1.20 -3.61
CA LEU A 109 6.07 0.22 -2.76
C LEU A 109 7.46 -0.12 -3.30
N GLN A 110 7.60 -0.28 -4.61
CA GLN A 110 8.90 -0.51 -5.23
C GLN A 110 9.87 0.65 -4.97
N ARG A 111 9.48 1.89 -5.33
CA ARG A 111 10.33 3.08 -5.17
C ARG A 111 10.77 3.25 -3.72
N GLN A 112 9.84 3.07 -2.79
CA GLN A 112 10.12 3.13 -1.38
C GLN A 112 11.08 2.01 -0.94
N SER A 113 10.84 0.77 -1.35
CA SER A 113 11.72 -0.37 -1.02
C SER A 113 13.15 -0.15 -1.52
N LEU A 114 13.32 0.34 -2.76
CA LEU A 114 14.63 0.64 -3.32
C LEU A 114 15.34 1.78 -2.60
N TYR A 115 14.59 2.78 -2.10
CA TYR A 115 15.17 3.80 -1.24
C TYR A 115 15.81 3.19 0.02
N PHE A 116 15.15 2.22 0.68
CA PHE A 116 15.73 1.56 1.86
C PHE A 116 16.91 0.66 1.53
N VAL A 117 16.86 -0.05 0.40
CA VAL A 117 18.01 -0.81 -0.09
C VAL A 117 19.21 0.12 -0.27
N TRP A 118 19.04 1.25 -0.95
CA TRP A 118 20.10 2.24 -1.12
C TRP A 118 20.61 2.81 0.22
N LYS A 119 19.69 3.18 1.13
CA LYS A 119 20.06 3.69 2.46
C LYS A 119 20.81 2.67 3.32
N ALA A 120 20.60 1.38 3.09
CA ALA A 120 21.31 0.28 3.73
C ALA A 120 22.68 -0.02 3.10
N GLY A 121 23.17 0.81 2.16
CA GLY A 121 24.45 0.61 1.47
C GLY A 121 24.33 -0.20 0.18
N GLY A 122 23.10 -0.54 -0.23
CA GLY A 122 22.82 -1.13 -1.53
C GLY A 122 22.98 -0.11 -2.67
N PRO A 123 22.80 -0.58 -3.91
CA PRO A 123 22.99 0.26 -5.09
C PRO A 123 21.93 1.36 -5.19
N LYS A 124 22.33 2.48 -5.80
CA LYS A 124 21.45 3.63 -5.99
C LYS A 124 20.40 3.30 -7.07
N PRO A 125 19.10 3.53 -6.83
CA PRO A 125 18.09 3.37 -7.87
C PRO A 125 18.42 4.27 -9.07
N GLY A 126 18.31 3.68 -10.28
CA GLY A 126 18.46 4.41 -11.54
C GLY A 126 17.42 5.53 -11.63
N ARG A 127 17.81 6.68 -12.20
CA ARG A 127 16.88 7.78 -12.48
C ARG A 127 15.97 7.43 -13.65
#